data_AF-A0A969EM40-F1
#
_entry.id   AF-A0A969EM40-F1
#
_cell.length_a   1.000
_cell.length_b   1.000
_cell.length_c   1.000
_cell.angle_alpha   90.00
_cell.angle_beta   90.00
_cell.angle_gamma   90.00
#
_symmetry.space_group_name_H-M   'P 1'
#
loop_
_entity.id
_entity.type
_entity.pdbx_description
1 polymer ?
#
loop_
_entity_poly.entity_id
_entity_poly.type
_entity_poly.pdbx_seq_one_letter_code
_entity_poly.pdbx_strand_id
1 'polypeptide(L)'
;MINRIYAILFFENIFEEVPAAIAMPKASRLLSWGTDRSAILRFKTGDPYLSQNGKIYLAASPLNKTYTDFYNHALFVPVMYRIAASGKRIERQPYYSLDQSVISIRIDTLLREVPVRLIGAQEIIPAQHRIPDRLVLDVPRLTMLPGYYYAIQQQDTLDLLAFNLNKEESLLDQTSVEEIKLWTASMPNVSMFEGSSPETFSNEIKERYLGTPLWKLAIILALLFVLMEIVLIRFMK
;
A
#
# COMPACT_ATOMS: atom_id res chain seq x y z
N MET A 1 5.52 -5.54 -36.25
CA MET A 1 6.26 -5.06 -35.06
C MET A 1 5.32 -4.24 -34.17
N ILE A 2 5.19 -4.60 -32.90
CA ILE A 2 4.39 -3.88 -31.88
C ILE A 2 5.23 -2.68 -31.40
N ASN A 3 4.62 -1.55 -31.03
CA ASN A 3 5.40 -0.31 -30.75
C ASN A 3 5.16 0.31 -29.39
N ARG A 4 4.01 0.07 -28.76
CA ARG A 4 3.68 0.78 -27.53
C ARG A 4 2.69 0.01 -26.67
N ILE A 5 2.96 0.07 -25.38
CA ILE A 5 2.00 -0.14 -24.31
C ILE A 5 1.23 1.17 -24.16
N TYR A 6 -0.05 1.19 -24.50
CA TYR A 6 -0.91 2.38 -24.28
C TYR A 6 -1.81 2.23 -23.06
N ALA A 7 -1.98 1.01 -22.54
CA ALA A 7 -2.75 0.77 -21.33
C ALA A 7 -1.82 0.79 -20.10
N ILE A 8 -1.34 1.98 -19.71
CA ILE A 8 -0.53 2.17 -18.49
C ILE A 8 -1.26 1.55 -17.28
N LEU A 9 -2.58 1.70 -17.22
CA LEU A 9 -3.45 1.08 -16.21
C LEU A 9 -3.46 -0.47 -16.25
N PHE A 10 -3.33 -1.09 -17.42
CA PHE A 10 -3.28 -2.56 -17.51
C PHE A 10 -1.97 -3.12 -16.95
N PHE A 11 -0.87 -2.37 -17.03
CA PHE A 11 0.45 -2.77 -16.54
C PHE A 11 0.84 -2.16 -15.18
N GLU A 12 -0.05 -1.38 -14.56
CA GLU A 12 0.16 -0.73 -13.27
C GLU A 12 0.42 -1.76 -12.15
N ASN A 13 1.53 -1.65 -11.42
CA ASN A 13 2.00 -2.65 -10.42
C ASN A 13 2.44 -4.01 -10.99
N ILE A 14 2.70 -4.15 -12.30
CA ILE A 14 3.39 -5.36 -12.82
C ILE A 14 4.90 -5.13 -12.95
N PHE A 15 5.32 -3.89 -13.16
CA PHE A 15 6.73 -3.51 -13.22
C PHE A 15 7.04 -2.58 -12.07
N GLU A 16 8.10 -2.88 -11.33
CA GLU A 16 8.62 -2.04 -10.25
C GLU A 16 9.30 -0.79 -10.83
N GLU A 17 10.01 -0.96 -11.94
CA GLU A 17 10.50 0.11 -12.79
C GLU A 17 10.18 -0.24 -14.25
N VAL A 18 9.68 0.73 -15.03
CA VAL A 18 9.48 0.55 -16.48
C VAL A 18 10.77 0.98 -17.18
N PRO A 19 11.55 0.04 -17.78
CA PRO A 19 12.76 0.42 -18.50
C PRO A 19 12.43 1.37 -19.66
N ALA A 20 13.20 2.45 -19.80
CA ALA A 20 12.96 3.50 -20.79
C ALA A 20 12.96 3.01 -22.25
N ALA A 21 13.51 1.82 -22.52
CA ALA A 21 13.60 1.22 -23.85
C ALA A 21 13.30 -0.28 -23.84
N ILE A 22 12.07 -0.67 -23.45
CA ILE A 22 11.60 -2.05 -23.71
C ILE A 22 11.47 -2.26 -25.22
N ALA A 23 12.30 -3.14 -25.79
CA ALA A 23 12.08 -3.66 -27.12
C ALA A 23 10.70 -4.33 -27.17
N MET A 24 9.91 -4.05 -28.20
CA MET A 24 8.56 -4.58 -28.33
C MET A 24 8.55 -5.82 -29.23
N PRO A 25 7.62 -6.76 -28.98
CA PRO A 25 7.52 -7.99 -29.74
C PRO A 25 7.20 -7.74 -31.22
N LYS A 26 7.75 -8.57 -32.09
CA LYS A 26 7.42 -8.63 -33.51
C LYS A 26 6.24 -9.57 -33.69
N ALA A 27 5.16 -9.03 -34.22
CA ALA A 27 4.02 -9.80 -34.69
C ALA A 27 3.62 -9.37 -36.10
N SER A 28 3.01 -10.31 -36.83
CA SER A 28 2.36 -10.14 -38.12
C SER A 28 0.84 -10.23 -37.93
N ARG A 29 0.11 -9.27 -38.51
CA ARG A 29 -1.35 -9.19 -38.38
C ARG A 29 -2.04 -10.19 -39.31
N LEU A 30 -2.82 -11.11 -38.74
CA LEU A 30 -3.67 -12.06 -39.47
C LEU A 30 -5.15 -11.66 -39.39
N LEU A 31 -5.57 -11.11 -38.25
CA LEU A 31 -6.94 -10.64 -38.00
C LEU A 31 -6.95 -9.12 -37.81
N SER A 32 -7.99 -8.44 -38.31
CA SER A 32 -8.23 -7.01 -38.09
C SER A 32 -9.70 -6.78 -37.80
N TRP A 33 -9.98 -5.90 -36.84
CA TRP A 33 -11.33 -5.52 -36.42
C TRP A 33 -11.49 -3.99 -36.33
N GLY A 34 -10.67 -3.25 -37.08
CA GLY A 34 -10.74 -1.79 -37.17
C GLY A 34 -10.16 -1.05 -35.97
N THR A 35 -10.60 0.19 -35.77
CA THR A 35 -10.12 1.06 -34.70
C THR A 35 -10.76 0.68 -33.39
N ASP A 36 -9.97 0.05 -32.52
CA ASP A 36 -10.41 -0.29 -31.17
C ASP A 36 -9.72 0.62 -30.15
N ARG A 37 -10.49 1.30 -29.29
CA ARG A 37 -9.97 2.14 -28.20
C ARG A 37 -9.58 1.33 -26.96
N SER A 38 -10.11 0.12 -26.76
CA SER A 38 -9.76 -0.77 -25.64
C SER A 38 -8.57 -1.70 -25.95
N ALA A 39 -7.83 -1.42 -27.02
CA ALA A 39 -6.63 -2.19 -27.37
C ALA A 39 -5.53 -2.05 -26.30
N ILE A 40 -5.13 -3.16 -25.71
CA ILE A 40 -4.06 -3.31 -24.72
C ILE A 40 -2.69 -3.14 -25.38
N LEU A 41 -2.50 -3.78 -26.54
CA LEU A 41 -1.27 -3.71 -27.34
C LEU A 41 -1.60 -3.30 -28.77
N ARG A 42 -0.73 -2.51 -29.40
CA ARG A 42 -0.88 -2.04 -30.79
C ARG A 42 0.36 -2.24 -31.64
N PHE A 43 0.14 -2.47 -32.92
CA PHE A 43 1.19 -2.46 -33.93
C PHE A 43 1.79 -1.05 -34.11
N LYS A 44 2.98 -0.98 -34.72
CA LYS A 44 3.60 0.27 -35.19
C LYS A 44 2.69 1.10 -36.09
N THR A 45 1.81 0.44 -36.83
CA THR A 45 0.83 1.05 -37.73
C THR A 45 -0.38 1.66 -37.01
N GLY A 46 -0.51 1.47 -35.69
CA GLY A 46 -1.64 1.97 -34.88
C GLY A 46 -2.79 0.97 -34.71
N ASP A 47 -2.79 -0.09 -35.51
CA ASP A 47 -3.79 -1.16 -35.45
C ASP A 47 -3.74 -1.93 -34.13
N PRO A 48 -4.88 -2.42 -33.61
CA PRO A 48 -4.91 -3.24 -32.42
C PRO A 48 -4.22 -4.59 -32.66
N TYR A 49 -3.41 -5.01 -31.69
CA TYR A 49 -2.81 -6.35 -31.62
C TYR A 49 -3.54 -7.22 -30.59
N LEU A 50 -3.72 -6.70 -29.38
CA LEU A 50 -4.44 -7.39 -28.31
C LEU A 50 -5.52 -6.46 -27.79
N SER A 51 -6.76 -6.92 -27.79
CA SER A 51 -7.93 -6.15 -27.38
C SER A 51 -8.75 -6.88 -26.34
N GLN A 52 -9.44 -6.11 -25.49
CA GLN A 52 -10.36 -6.63 -24.49
C GLN A 52 -11.77 -6.12 -24.76
N ASN A 53 -12.74 -7.06 -24.75
CA ASN A 53 -14.16 -6.76 -24.71
C ASN A 53 -14.83 -7.57 -23.59
N GLY A 54 -15.10 -6.92 -22.46
CA GLY A 54 -15.59 -7.59 -21.26
C GLY A 54 -14.59 -8.63 -20.73
N LYS A 55 -15.00 -9.91 -20.73
CA LYS A 55 -14.16 -11.06 -20.34
C LYS A 55 -13.41 -11.71 -21.51
N ILE A 56 -13.64 -11.25 -22.74
CA ILE A 56 -13.05 -11.82 -23.95
C ILE A 56 -11.81 -11.02 -24.34
N TYR A 57 -10.73 -11.73 -24.62
CA TYR A 57 -9.48 -11.17 -25.12
C TYR A 57 -9.21 -11.71 -26.52
N LEU A 58 -8.88 -10.83 -27.46
CA LEU A 58 -8.65 -11.17 -28.86
C LEU A 58 -7.26 -10.71 -29.30
N ALA A 59 -6.47 -11.64 -29.84
CA ALA A 59 -5.17 -11.37 -30.42
C ALA A 59 -5.23 -11.36 -31.95
N ALA A 60 -4.52 -10.43 -32.58
CA ALA A 60 -4.49 -10.25 -34.03
C ALA A 60 -3.61 -11.26 -34.77
N SER A 61 -2.87 -12.10 -34.05
CA SER A 61 -2.04 -13.16 -34.60
C SER A 61 -2.07 -14.42 -33.74
N PRO A 62 -1.84 -15.61 -34.35
CA PRO A 62 -1.56 -16.82 -33.60
C PRO A 62 -0.28 -16.69 -32.75
N LEU A 63 -0.22 -17.38 -31.61
CA LEU A 63 0.94 -17.45 -30.72
C LEU A 63 1.95 -18.53 -31.17
N ASN A 64 2.48 -18.40 -32.39
CA ASN A 64 3.51 -19.31 -32.89
C ASN A 64 4.67 -18.53 -33.54
N LYS A 65 5.82 -19.20 -33.67
CA LYS A 65 7.06 -18.62 -34.19
C LYS A 65 6.95 -18.04 -35.60
N THR A 66 6.01 -18.53 -36.41
CA THR A 66 5.79 -18.04 -37.78
C THR A 66 5.18 -16.64 -37.80
N TYR A 67 4.30 -16.33 -36.83
CA TYR A 67 3.54 -15.09 -36.83
C TYR A 67 3.95 -14.08 -35.76
N THR A 68 4.50 -14.52 -34.63
CA THR A 68 4.85 -13.62 -33.54
C THR A 68 5.98 -14.15 -32.67
N ASP A 69 6.81 -13.29 -32.11
CA ASP A 69 7.73 -13.64 -31.02
C ASP A 69 7.14 -13.30 -29.64
N PHE A 70 5.89 -12.82 -29.59
CA PHE A 70 5.22 -12.39 -28.36
C PHE A 70 5.22 -13.47 -27.29
N TYR A 71 5.07 -14.75 -27.64
CA TYR A 71 5.05 -15.86 -26.69
C TYR A 71 6.37 -16.04 -25.92
N ASN A 72 7.49 -15.59 -26.47
CA ASN A 72 8.81 -15.62 -25.83
C ASN A 72 9.24 -14.25 -25.27
N HIS A 73 8.38 -13.24 -25.37
CA HIS A 73 8.67 -11.89 -24.94
C HIS A 73 8.46 -11.73 -23.44
N ALA A 74 9.24 -10.85 -22.79
CA ALA A 74 9.09 -10.52 -21.36
C ALA A 74 7.69 -9.99 -20.99
N LEU A 75 6.89 -9.55 -21.97
CA LEU A 75 5.53 -9.05 -21.77
C LEU A 75 4.49 -10.18 -21.76
N PHE A 76 4.83 -11.38 -22.22
CA PHE A 76 3.88 -12.49 -22.34
C PHE A 76 3.30 -12.89 -20.98
N VAL A 77 4.19 -13.22 -20.04
CA VAL A 77 3.81 -13.68 -18.70
C VAL A 77 3.00 -12.62 -17.94
N PRO A 78 3.42 -11.34 -17.88
CA PRO A 78 2.61 -10.23 -17.36
C PRO A 78 1.20 -10.16 -17.94
N VAL A 79 1.06 -10.22 -19.26
CA VAL A 79 -0.23 -10.09 -19.93
C VAL A 79 -1.13 -11.30 -19.62
N MET A 80 -0.59 -12.52 -19.70
CA MET A 80 -1.35 -13.73 -19.38
C MET A 80 -1.79 -13.74 -17.91
N TYR A 81 -0.90 -13.33 -16.99
CA TYR A 81 -1.23 -13.22 -15.58
C TYR A 81 -2.36 -12.22 -15.34
N ARG A 82 -2.33 -11.05 -15.98
CA ARG A 82 -3.41 -10.07 -15.87
C ARG A 82 -4.73 -10.56 -16.44
N ILE A 83 -4.71 -11.24 -17.58
CA ILE A 83 -5.91 -11.86 -18.15
C ILE A 83 -6.51 -12.84 -17.14
N ALA A 84 -5.69 -13.73 -16.56
CA ALA A 84 -6.13 -14.69 -15.56
C ALA A 84 -6.65 -14.03 -14.28
N ALA A 85 -5.92 -13.03 -13.76
CA ALA A 85 -6.30 -12.29 -12.56
C ALA A 85 -7.59 -11.47 -12.75
N SER A 86 -7.80 -10.91 -13.94
CA SER A 86 -9.03 -10.18 -14.28
C SER A 86 -10.28 -11.07 -14.24
N GLY A 87 -10.12 -12.37 -14.51
CA GLY A 87 -11.19 -13.36 -14.38
C GLY A 87 -11.56 -13.66 -12.92
N LYS A 88 -10.63 -13.47 -11.98
CA LYS A 88 -10.80 -13.70 -10.53
C LYS A 88 -11.09 -12.41 -9.76
N ARG A 89 -11.77 -11.42 -10.35
CA ARG A 89 -12.23 -10.27 -9.55
C ARG A 89 -13.03 -10.81 -8.38
N ILE A 90 -12.53 -10.58 -7.17
CA ILE A 90 -13.21 -10.80 -5.92
C ILE A 90 -14.44 -9.88 -5.99
N GLU A 91 -15.56 -10.43 -6.45
CA GLU A 91 -16.81 -9.67 -6.61
C GLU A 91 -17.43 -9.31 -5.26
N ARG A 92 -16.94 -9.90 -4.17
CA ARG A 92 -17.46 -9.71 -2.81
C ARG A 92 -16.40 -9.04 -1.94
N GLN A 93 -16.63 -7.79 -1.57
CA GLN A 93 -15.87 -7.17 -0.50
C GLN A 93 -16.06 -8.00 0.78
N PRO A 94 -14.97 -8.40 1.46
CA PRO A 94 -15.06 -9.26 2.64
C PRO A 94 -15.67 -8.54 3.86
N TYR A 95 -15.60 -7.21 3.88
CA TYR A 95 -16.21 -6.36 4.88
C TYR A 95 -16.46 -4.95 4.32
N TYR A 96 -17.35 -4.22 4.99
CA TYR A 96 -17.67 -2.82 4.77
C TYR A 96 -17.30 -2.02 6.02
N SER A 97 -16.83 -0.79 5.83
CA SER A 97 -16.60 0.12 6.94
C SER A 97 -17.86 0.97 7.16
N LEU A 98 -18.16 1.32 8.42
CA LEU A 98 -19.36 2.09 8.77
C LEU A 98 -19.35 3.53 8.24
N ASP A 99 -18.23 4.04 7.73
CA ASP A 99 -18.14 5.32 7.02
C ASP A 99 -18.74 5.27 5.60
N GLN A 100 -18.82 4.08 5.00
CA GLN A 100 -19.40 3.86 3.68
C GLN A 100 -20.92 3.89 3.77
N SER A 101 -21.55 4.93 3.23
CA SER A 101 -23.01 5.01 3.19
C SER A 101 -23.63 4.14 2.09
N VAL A 102 -22.87 3.71 1.09
CA VAL A 102 -23.42 2.99 -0.07
C VAL A 102 -22.71 1.66 -0.26
N ILE A 103 -23.48 0.57 -0.25
CA ILE A 103 -22.99 -0.77 -0.52
C ILE A 103 -23.75 -1.38 -1.70
N SER A 104 -23.10 -2.23 -2.49
CA SER A 104 -23.75 -2.92 -3.61
C SER A 104 -23.64 -4.43 -3.46
N ILE A 105 -24.77 -5.11 -3.39
CA ILE A 105 -24.86 -6.57 -3.41
C ILE A 105 -25.30 -7.04 -4.80
N ARG A 106 -24.78 -8.17 -5.25
CA ARG A 106 -25.21 -8.78 -6.51
C ARG A 106 -26.53 -9.51 -6.28
N ILE A 107 -27.51 -9.27 -7.14
CA ILE A 107 -28.81 -9.96 -7.06
C ILE A 107 -29.19 -10.52 -8.41
N ASP A 108 -29.80 -11.71 -8.40
CA ASP A 108 -30.42 -12.23 -9.60
C ASP A 108 -31.67 -11.40 -9.93
N THR A 109 -31.78 -10.99 -11.20
CA THR A 109 -32.82 -10.08 -11.72
C THR A 109 -34.26 -10.55 -11.55
N LEU A 110 -34.49 -11.76 -11.02
CA LEU A 110 -35.80 -12.40 -10.87
C LEU A 110 -36.51 -12.08 -9.55
N LEU A 111 -35.89 -11.31 -8.66
CA LEU A 111 -36.41 -11.06 -7.31
C LEU A 111 -37.46 -9.95 -7.29
N ARG A 112 -38.63 -10.24 -6.69
CA ARG A 112 -39.83 -9.37 -6.55
C ARG A 112 -39.52 -8.03 -5.85
N GLU A 113 -40.46 -7.08 -5.91
CA GLU A 113 -40.42 -5.73 -5.28
C GLU A 113 -40.38 -5.70 -3.74
N VAL A 114 -40.00 -6.80 -3.08
CA VAL A 114 -39.91 -6.83 -1.61
C VAL A 114 -38.60 -6.18 -1.17
N PRO A 115 -38.63 -5.28 -0.16
CA PRO A 115 -37.44 -4.66 0.38
C PRO A 115 -36.53 -5.68 1.08
N VAL A 116 -35.22 -5.48 0.93
CA VAL A 116 -34.21 -6.28 1.62
C VAL A 116 -34.05 -5.75 3.04
N ARG A 117 -34.06 -6.65 4.00
CA ARG A 117 -33.85 -6.37 5.43
C ARG A 117 -32.43 -6.79 5.80
N LEU A 118 -31.75 -5.98 6.59
CA LEU A 118 -30.49 -6.34 7.22
C LEU A 118 -30.78 -6.82 8.64
N ILE A 119 -30.51 -8.10 8.92
CA ILE A 119 -30.77 -8.72 10.22
C ILE A 119 -29.45 -9.17 10.85
N GLY A 120 -29.11 -8.63 12.02
CA GLY A 120 -27.86 -8.92 12.71
C GLY A 120 -27.88 -8.41 14.14
N ALA A 121 -26.89 -7.59 14.51
CA ALA A 121 -26.85 -6.89 15.80
C ALA A 121 -28.04 -5.94 16.01
N GLN A 122 -28.58 -5.42 14.91
CA GLN A 122 -29.84 -4.69 14.85
C GLN A 122 -30.57 -5.05 13.56
N GLU A 123 -31.86 -4.73 13.51
CA GLU A 123 -32.66 -4.87 12.30
C GLU A 123 -32.83 -3.52 11.62
N ILE A 124 -32.48 -3.43 10.34
CA ILE A 124 -32.57 -2.19 9.55
C ILE A 124 -33.14 -2.49 8.17
N ILE A 125 -33.97 -1.58 7.68
CA ILE A 125 -34.40 -1.56 6.28
C ILE A 125 -33.75 -0.33 5.63
N PRO A 126 -32.58 -0.49 4.97
CA PRO A 126 -31.90 0.62 4.31
C PRO A 126 -32.70 1.13 3.11
N ALA A 127 -32.48 2.39 2.72
CA ALA A 127 -32.97 2.84 1.42
C ALA A 127 -32.23 2.06 0.33
N GLN A 128 -32.92 1.68 -0.73
CA GLN A 128 -32.39 0.73 -1.70
C GLN A 128 -32.77 1.10 -3.13
N HIS A 129 -31.81 0.99 -4.05
CA HIS A 129 -32.02 1.22 -5.47
C HIS A 129 -31.47 0.07 -6.30
N ARG A 130 -32.23 -0.34 -7.33
CA ARG A 130 -31.88 -1.46 -8.19
C ARG A 130 -31.20 -0.97 -9.47
N ILE A 131 -30.12 -1.65 -9.83
CA ILE A 131 -29.37 -1.50 -11.07
C ILE A 131 -29.35 -2.90 -11.71
N PRO A 132 -29.25 -3.07 -13.04
CA PRO A 132 -29.11 -4.40 -13.64
C PRO A 132 -28.01 -5.22 -12.94
N ASP A 133 -28.37 -6.42 -12.47
CA ASP A 133 -27.49 -7.38 -11.75
C ASP A 133 -27.03 -6.92 -10.32
N ARG A 134 -27.52 -5.79 -9.80
CA ARG A 134 -27.10 -5.26 -8.48
C ARG A 134 -28.22 -4.56 -7.70
N LEU A 135 -28.22 -4.75 -6.38
CA LEU A 135 -28.99 -3.97 -5.44
C LEU A 135 -28.02 -3.09 -4.67
N VAL A 136 -28.26 -1.79 -4.70
CA VAL A 136 -27.47 -0.83 -3.95
C VAL A 136 -28.27 -0.40 -2.72
N LEU A 137 -27.65 -0.48 -1.55
CA LEU A 137 -28.24 -0.17 -0.26
C LEU A 137 -27.54 1.07 0.31
N ASP A 138 -28.33 2.02 0.77
CA ASP A 138 -27.90 3.20 1.51
C ASP A 138 -28.01 2.90 3.01
N VAL A 139 -26.85 2.69 3.63
CA VAL A 139 -26.69 2.20 4.98
C VAL A 139 -26.60 3.38 5.95
N PRO A 140 -27.40 3.42 7.03
CA PRO A 140 -27.39 4.53 7.96
C PRO A 140 -26.15 4.47 8.89
N ARG A 141 -25.04 5.03 8.39
CA ARG A 141 -23.71 5.04 9.01
C ARG A 141 -23.65 5.45 10.50
N LEU A 142 -24.51 6.38 10.93
CA LEU A 142 -24.49 6.94 12.28
C LEU A 142 -25.21 6.07 13.32
N THR A 143 -26.12 5.20 12.88
CA THR A 143 -26.98 4.43 13.78
C THR A 143 -26.75 2.92 13.69
N MET A 144 -25.90 2.47 12.77
CA MET A 144 -25.61 1.06 12.57
C MET A 144 -24.46 0.60 13.45
N LEU A 145 -24.67 -0.48 14.20
CA LEU A 145 -23.66 -1.11 15.03
C LEU A 145 -22.73 -2.01 14.19
N PRO A 146 -21.43 -2.13 14.55
CA PRO A 146 -20.53 -3.07 13.90
C PRO A 146 -20.97 -4.52 14.17
N GLY A 147 -20.78 -5.40 13.18
CA GLY A 147 -21.14 -6.80 13.28
C GLY A 147 -21.52 -7.44 11.94
N TYR A 148 -22.07 -8.65 12.02
CA TYR A 148 -22.54 -9.42 10.86
C TYR A 148 -24.03 -9.19 10.65
N TYR A 149 -24.42 -8.90 9.40
CA TYR A 149 -25.80 -8.67 8.99
C TYR A 149 -26.14 -9.55 7.80
N TYR A 150 -27.20 -10.34 7.94
CA TYR A 150 -27.76 -11.10 6.84
C TYR A 150 -28.68 -10.19 6.03
N ALA A 151 -28.41 -10.07 4.74
CA ALA A 151 -29.30 -9.43 3.79
C ALA A 151 -30.41 -10.42 3.41
N ILE A 152 -31.57 -10.27 4.02
CA ILE A 152 -32.69 -11.20 3.87
C ILE A 152 -33.77 -10.55 3.01
N GLN A 153 -34.26 -11.31 2.03
CA GLN A 153 -35.44 -10.96 1.26
C GLN A 153 -36.50 -12.04 1.43
N GLN A 154 -37.65 -11.67 2.00
CA GLN A 154 -38.70 -12.61 2.41
C GLN A 154 -38.17 -13.71 3.36
N GLN A 155 -37.76 -14.85 2.81
CA GLN A 155 -37.24 -16.02 3.51
C GLN A 155 -35.85 -16.46 3.01
N ASP A 156 -35.33 -15.81 1.97
CA ASP A 156 -34.03 -16.15 1.38
C ASP A 156 -32.94 -15.20 1.87
N THR A 157 -31.75 -15.74 2.09
CA THR A 157 -30.56 -14.98 2.50
C THR A 157 -29.76 -14.66 1.24
N LEU A 158 -29.79 -13.40 0.82
CA LEU A 158 -29.10 -12.93 -0.38
C LEU A 158 -27.58 -12.87 -0.17
N ASP A 159 -27.15 -12.34 0.97
CA ASP A 159 -25.72 -12.16 1.27
C ASP A 159 -25.47 -12.02 2.79
N LEU A 160 -24.21 -12.22 3.19
CA LEU A 160 -23.72 -11.94 4.54
C LEU A 160 -22.77 -10.74 4.50
N LEU A 161 -23.17 -9.66 5.15
CA LEU A 161 -22.44 -8.40 5.16
C LEU A 161 -21.77 -8.21 6.52
N ALA A 162 -20.44 -8.07 6.52
CA ALA A 162 -19.69 -7.73 7.72
C ALA A 162 -19.44 -6.22 7.75
N PHE A 163 -19.91 -5.54 8.80
CA PHE A 163 -19.66 -4.12 9.03
C PHE A 163 -18.64 -3.95 10.15
N ASN A 164 -17.61 -3.17 9.89
CA ASN A 164 -16.58 -2.84 10.86
C ASN A 164 -16.51 -1.33 11.08
N LEU A 165 -16.01 -0.93 12.25
CA LEU A 165 -15.65 0.47 12.47
C LEU A 165 -14.50 0.83 11.54
N ASN A 166 -14.50 2.07 11.04
CA ASN A 166 -13.36 2.56 10.30
C ASN A 166 -12.14 2.53 11.23
N LYS A 167 -11.07 1.88 10.77
CA LYS A 167 -9.76 2.01 11.38
C LYS A 167 -9.14 3.28 10.81
N GLU A 168 -9.71 4.44 11.13
CA GLU A 168 -8.85 5.62 11.16
C GLU A 168 -7.85 5.28 12.26
N GLU A 169 -6.60 5.01 11.86
CA GLU A 169 -5.52 4.95 12.83
C GLU A 169 -5.66 6.17 13.74
N SER A 170 -5.57 5.97 15.06
CA SER A 170 -5.54 7.08 16.01
C SER A 170 -4.71 8.19 15.42
N LEU A 171 -5.25 9.43 15.40
CA LEU A 171 -4.41 10.59 15.20
C LEU A 171 -3.16 10.39 16.07
N LEU A 172 -1.99 10.23 15.43
CA LEU A 172 -0.72 10.42 16.11
C LEU A 172 -0.60 11.92 16.35
N ASP A 173 -1.46 12.46 17.22
CA ASP A 173 -1.18 13.73 17.86
C ASP A 173 0.10 13.48 18.65
N GLN A 174 1.21 13.96 18.09
CA GLN A 174 2.51 13.88 18.71
C GLN A 174 2.43 14.72 19.97
N THR A 175 2.67 14.10 21.11
CA THR A 175 2.77 14.80 22.39
C THR A 175 3.79 15.92 22.26
N SER A 176 3.39 17.13 22.67
CA SER A 176 4.27 18.30 22.58
C SER A 176 5.49 18.14 23.51
N VAL A 177 6.60 18.79 23.18
CA VAL A 177 7.84 18.73 23.99
C VAL A 177 7.56 19.19 25.43
N GLU A 178 6.65 20.15 25.59
CA GLU A 178 6.21 20.71 26.87
C GLU A 178 5.45 19.69 27.73
N GLU A 179 4.56 18.89 27.12
CA GLU A 179 3.83 17.82 27.81
C GLU A 179 4.77 16.69 28.24
N ILE A 180 5.74 16.31 27.40
CA ILE A 180 6.74 15.30 27.76
C ILE A 180 7.62 15.80 28.92
N LYS A 181 7.97 17.10 28.97
CA LYS A 181 8.70 17.70 30.10
C LYS A 181 7.89 17.60 31.39
N LEU A 182 6.59 17.82 31.33
CA LEU A 182 5.71 17.73 32.50
C LEU A 182 5.61 16.30 33.03
N TRP A 183 5.48 15.30 32.15
CA TRP A 183 5.41 13.88 32.55
C TRP A 183 6.74 13.36 33.11
N THR A 184 7.85 13.79 32.53
CA THR A 184 9.19 13.35 32.94
C THR A 184 9.70 14.09 34.18
N ALA A 185 9.13 15.24 34.54
CA ALA A 185 9.50 15.99 35.75
C ALA A 185 9.33 15.20 37.05
N SER A 186 8.37 14.27 37.11
CA SER A 186 8.15 13.38 38.25
C SER A 186 9.04 12.13 38.28
N MET A 187 9.88 11.92 37.25
CA MET A 187 10.70 10.72 37.11
C MET A 187 12.19 11.04 37.34
N PRO A 188 12.79 10.62 38.48
CA PRO A 188 14.17 10.98 38.82
C PRO A 188 15.23 10.35 37.89
N ASN A 189 14.85 9.32 37.12
CA ASN A 189 15.75 8.56 36.24
C ASN A 189 15.58 8.89 34.76
N VAL A 190 14.76 9.88 34.40
CA VAL A 190 14.53 10.28 33.01
C VAL A 190 15.13 11.66 32.81
N SER A 191 16.02 11.79 31.83
CA SER A 191 16.60 13.07 31.42
C SER A 191 16.29 13.29 29.94
N MET A 192 15.77 14.47 29.62
CA MET A 192 15.52 14.88 28.24
C MET A 192 16.67 15.73 27.73
N PHE A 193 17.04 15.49 26.47
CA PHE A 193 18.10 16.20 25.77
C PHE A 193 17.49 17.02 24.64
N GLU A 194 17.70 18.33 24.66
CA GLU A 194 17.39 19.20 23.52
C GLU A 194 18.60 19.21 22.57
N GLY A 195 18.70 18.15 21.76
CA GLY A 195 19.78 18.02 20.78
C GLY A 195 19.50 18.86 19.54
N SER A 196 20.02 20.08 19.48
CA SER A 196 20.00 20.89 18.24
C SER A 196 20.97 20.35 17.17
N SER A 197 21.95 19.52 17.56
CA SER A 197 22.83 18.80 16.63
C SER A 197 23.38 17.49 17.25
N PRO A 198 23.78 16.50 16.45
CA PRO A 198 24.36 15.24 16.95
C PRO A 198 25.66 15.44 17.76
N GLU A 199 26.37 16.53 17.48
CA GLU A 199 27.68 16.86 18.06
C GLU A 199 27.54 17.41 19.48
N THR A 200 26.56 18.29 19.73
CA THR A 200 26.25 18.81 21.06
C THR A 200 25.72 17.69 21.97
N PHE A 201 24.85 16.83 21.43
CA PHE A 201 24.37 15.64 22.12
C PHE A 201 25.51 14.69 22.54
N SER A 202 26.48 14.44 21.65
CA SER A 202 27.62 13.57 21.99
C SER A 202 28.52 14.17 23.07
N ASN A 203 28.69 15.49 23.11
CA ASN A 203 29.56 16.14 24.09
C ASN A 203 28.92 16.20 25.48
N GLU A 204 27.62 16.47 25.56
CA GLU A 204 26.88 16.53 26.83
C GLU A 204 26.76 15.15 27.52
N ILE A 205 26.56 14.08 26.75
CA ILE A 205 26.60 12.71 27.27
C ILE A 205 27.99 12.37 27.82
N LYS A 206 29.05 12.75 27.10
CA LYS A 206 30.44 12.50 27.54
C LYS A 206 30.75 13.24 28.83
N GLU A 207 30.33 14.49 28.95
CA GLU A 207 30.58 15.28 30.15
C GLU A 207 29.85 14.71 31.39
N ARG A 208 28.60 14.26 31.23
CA ARG A 208 27.76 13.79 32.35
C ARG A 208 28.03 12.35 32.79
N TYR A 209 28.40 11.46 31.86
CA TYR A 209 28.62 10.03 32.16
C TYR A 209 30.10 9.62 32.24
N LEU A 210 30.99 10.29 31.52
CA LEU A 210 32.43 9.94 31.50
C LEU A 210 33.27 10.88 32.38
N GLY A 211 32.67 11.96 32.92
CA GLY A 211 33.34 12.94 33.77
C GLY A 211 34.42 13.74 33.03
N THR A 212 35.04 14.71 33.71
CA THR A 212 36.12 15.49 33.09
C THR A 212 37.35 14.61 32.85
N PRO A 213 37.89 14.54 31.63
CA PRO A 213 39.06 13.71 31.34
C PRO A 213 40.33 14.25 32.03
N LEU A 214 40.70 13.66 33.19
CA LEU A 214 41.87 14.03 34.00
C LEU A 214 43.20 13.49 33.43
N TRP A 215 43.20 12.77 32.30
CA TRP A 215 44.41 12.16 31.74
C TRP A 215 45.48 13.20 31.37
N LYS A 216 45.08 14.42 30.99
CA LYS A 216 46.03 15.52 30.72
C LYS A 216 46.79 15.91 31.98
N LEU A 217 46.11 15.99 33.12
CA LEU A 217 46.72 16.24 34.42
C LEU A 217 47.65 15.09 34.84
N ALA A 218 47.25 13.84 34.61
CA ALA A 218 48.07 12.66 34.89
C ALA A 218 49.39 12.66 34.08
N ILE A 219 49.34 13.03 32.80
CA ILE A 219 50.55 13.14 31.96
C ILE A 219 51.47 14.24 32.47
N ILE A 220 50.94 15.40 32.83
CA ILE A 220 51.75 16.52 33.36
C ILE A 220 52.44 16.10 34.66
N LEU A 221 51.72 15.45 35.58
CA LEU A 221 52.28 14.93 36.83
C LEU A 221 53.36 13.87 36.60
N ALA A 222 53.14 12.94 35.67
CA ALA A 222 54.13 11.93 35.30
C ALA A 222 55.42 12.58 34.77
N LEU A 223 55.29 13.57 33.89
CA LEU A 223 56.43 14.30 33.33
C LEU A 223 57.19 15.08 34.43
N LEU A 224 56.46 15.66 35.38
CA LEU A 224 57.05 16.36 36.53
C LEU A 224 57.82 15.41 37.45
N PHE A 225 57.30 14.21 37.74
CA PHE A 225 58.03 13.21 38.53
C PHE A 225 59.30 12.72 37.84
N VAL A 226 59.26 12.50 36.52
CA VAL A 226 60.46 12.12 35.75
C VAL A 226 61.50 13.23 35.79
N LEU A 227 61.09 14.50 35.64
CA LEU A 227 62.01 15.63 35.73
C LEU A 227 62.61 15.75 37.13
N MET A 228 61.79 15.57 38.17
CA MET A 228 62.26 15.55 39.55
C MET A 228 63.26 14.42 39.79
N GLU A 229 63.00 13.21 39.28
CA GLU A 229 63.91 12.06 39.36
C GLU A 229 65.27 12.38 38.72
N ILE A 230 65.27 12.97 37.52
CA ILE A 230 66.51 13.38 36.84
C ILE A 230 67.29 14.41 37.65
N VAL A 231 66.60 15.41 38.22
CA VAL A 231 67.24 16.42 39.10
C VAL A 231 67.83 15.76 40.35
N LEU A 232 67.09 14.84 40.96
CA LEU A 232 67.49 14.14 42.18
C LEU A 232 68.72 13.26 41.93
N ILE A 233 68.75 12.50 40.84
CA ILE A 233 69.92 11.69 40.43
C ILE A 233 71.13 12.58 40.10
N ARG A 234 70.92 13.76 39.51
CA ARG A 234 72.00 14.64 39.06
C ARG A 234 72.64 15.45 40.20
N PHE A 235 71.87 15.83 41.22
CA PHE A 235 72.36 16.57 42.39
C PHE A 235 72.77 15.67 43.57
N MET A 236 72.25 14.43 43.67
CA MET A 236 72.70 13.43 44.65
C MET A 236 73.77 12.50 44.07
N LYS A 237 74.74 13.09 43.37
CA LYS A 237 76.01 12.46 43.05
C LYS A 237 77.12 13.05 43.90
#